data_AF-A0A913YL85-F1
#
_entry.id   AF-A0A913YL85-F1
#
_cell.length_a   1.000
_cell.length_b   1.000
_cell.length_c   1.000
_cell.angle_alpha   90.00
_cell.angle_beta   90.00
_cell.angle_gamma   90.00
#
_symmetry.space_group_name_H-M   'P 1'
#
loop_
_entity.id
_entity.type
_entity.pdbx_description
1 polymer ?
#
loop_
_entity_poly.entity_id
_entity_poly.type
_entity_poly.pdbx_seq_one_letter_code
_entity_poly.pdbx_strand_id
1 'polypeptide(L)'
;MENTDRESIMGTLGVVAANIEKFGDAGNNPIEAVQGAINIIGAVATFFGPAGQLASIGLSFVSSLLGLFGKGRKPKPLGEVVREQIDDALAKYRDESLTDKAIGLIKAFRASKSYLDGAAESGKLLSKEEMIVASSRVPMTQGSEFIGELTTVIEKMFKNSKPSEALKCIKYCELFAQLAGLKDMILTQMISLAGNEMENDVNGLMSYQRDFRDAARVLLEPLFTTNFGQKVLPYFDPDISVITDSYATSLLDLGKYDRSRAGMHCIVTPVNSGGKKNLVWSTDSDFLQVNGKPYTDLADDNDENCYWKLVPHGNHLYSIVNKKGCDETPLGEWCGSILSFDVIDDTGIVDIEPTDGVMWEIHGTKFNRIRNKRGCSGSVPDSYCNQELRVEMRDIYVPGGGFLGAPREVSRRVGKLLPSDGFYHWMLRRV
;
A
#
# COMPACT_ATOMS: atom_id res chain seq x y z
N MET A 1 -34.93 18.38 -1.74
CA MET A 1 -33.85 17.43 -2.08
C MET A 1 -33.56 17.63 -3.54
N GLU A 2 -32.42 18.23 -3.83
CA GLU A 2 -31.95 18.42 -5.19
C GLU A 2 -31.51 17.06 -5.77
N ASN A 3 -31.40 16.94 -7.11
CA ASN A 3 -31.00 15.67 -7.74
C ASN A 3 -29.59 15.22 -7.33
N THR A 4 -28.71 16.19 -7.06
CA THR A 4 -27.35 16.01 -6.52
C THR A 4 -27.33 15.36 -5.13
N ASP A 5 -28.25 15.76 -4.24
CA ASP A 5 -28.39 15.14 -2.91
C ASP A 5 -28.84 13.68 -3.01
N ARG A 6 -29.74 13.38 -3.95
CA ARG A 6 -30.25 12.02 -4.19
C ARG A 6 -29.15 11.10 -4.70
N GLU A 7 -28.37 11.57 -5.68
CA GLU A 7 -27.26 10.81 -6.25
C GLU A 7 -26.17 10.54 -5.19
N SER A 8 -25.85 11.53 -4.36
CA SER A 8 -24.92 11.38 -3.24
C SER A 8 -25.40 10.35 -2.21
N ILE A 9 -26.66 10.42 -1.78
CA ILE A 9 -27.25 9.45 -0.83
C ILE A 9 -27.24 8.02 -1.40
N MET A 10 -27.63 7.86 -2.67
CA MET A 10 -27.61 6.54 -3.33
C MET A 10 -26.20 5.98 -3.45
N GLY A 11 -25.21 6.83 -3.76
CA GLY A 11 -23.80 6.45 -3.77
C GLY A 11 -23.34 5.91 -2.43
N THR A 12 -23.61 6.62 -1.34
CA THR A 12 -23.21 6.19 0.01
C THR A 12 -23.91 4.91 0.45
N LEU A 13 -25.21 4.77 0.19
CA LEU A 13 -25.94 3.53 0.50
C LEU A 13 -25.37 2.34 -0.30
N GLY A 14 -24.95 2.55 -1.55
CA GLY A 14 -24.26 1.54 -2.35
C GLY A 14 -22.94 1.09 -1.71
N VAL A 15 -22.12 2.03 -1.21
CA VAL A 15 -20.87 1.69 -0.51
C VAL A 15 -21.15 0.93 0.79
N VAL A 16 -22.15 1.36 1.57
CA VAL A 16 -22.53 0.67 2.81
C VAL A 16 -22.99 -0.75 2.51
N ALA A 17 -23.90 -0.95 1.54
CA ALA A 17 -24.39 -2.26 1.16
C ALA A 17 -23.26 -3.20 0.70
N ALA A 18 -22.28 -2.68 -0.04
CA ALA A 18 -21.13 -3.47 -0.51
C ALA A 18 -20.13 -3.86 0.59
N ASN A 19 -20.15 -3.19 1.75
CA ASN A 19 -19.17 -3.39 2.82
C ASN A 19 -19.76 -3.91 4.14
N ILE A 20 -21.10 -3.95 4.29
CA ILE A 20 -21.75 -4.28 5.57
C ILE A 20 -21.44 -5.71 6.05
N GLU A 21 -21.35 -6.68 5.13
CA GLU A 21 -21.00 -8.06 5.47
C GLU A 21 -19.55 -8.17 5.94
N LYS A 22 -18.61 -7.54 5.20
CA LYS A 22 -17.18 -7.48 5.57
C LYS A 22 -17.00 -6.84 6.94
N PHE A 23 -17.67 -5.73 7.17
CA PHE A 23 -17.67 -4.97 8.42
C PHE A 23 -18.20 -5.79 9.60
N GLY A 24 -19.26 -6.56 9.39
CA GLY A 24 -19.84 -7.44 10.40
C GLY A 24 -18.99 -8.67 10.73
N ASP A 25 -18.18 -9.17 9.78
CA ASP A 25 -17.44 -10.44 9.89
C ASP A 25 -15.99 -10.30 10.42
N ALA A 26 -15.78 -9.36 11.35
CA ALA A 26 -14.47 -9.13 11.98
C ALA A 26 -13.87 -10.38 12.67
N GLY A 27 -14.68 -11.40 12.99
CA GLY A 27 -14.19 -12.64 13.59
C GLY A 27 -13.44 -13.56 12.62
N ASN A 28 -13.87 -13.64 11.36
CA ASN A 28 -13.18 -14.45 10.35
C ASN A 28 -12.11 -13.63 9.61
N ASN A 29 -12.41 -12.36 9.29
CA ASN A 29 -11.51 -11.53 8.49
C ASN A 29 -11.40 -10.10 9.07
N PRO A 30 -10.51 -9.87 10.05
CA PRO A 30 -10.36 -8.57 10.69
C PRO A 30 -9.85 -7.49 9.71
N ILE A 31 -9.05 -7.87 8.71
CA ILE A 31 -8.51 -6.94 7.71
C ILE A 31 -9.65 -6.38 6.85
N GLU A 32 -10.49 -7.25 6.29
CA GLU A 32 -11.65 -6.83 5.51
C GLU A 32 -12.68 -6.04 6.33
N ALA A 33 -12.83 -6.35 7.63
CA ALA A 33 -13.72 -5.59 8.50
C ALA A 33 -13.22 -4.16 8.74
N VAL A 34 -11.92 -3.97 8.96
CA VAL A 34 -11.31 -2.63 9.09
C VAL A 34 -11.41 -1.87 7.76
N GLN A 35 -11.14 -2.53 6.64
CA GLN A 35 -11.32 -1.94 5.31
C GLN A 35 -12.76 -1.49 5.09
N GLY A 36 -13.74 -2.35 5.42
CA GLY A 36 -15.16 -2.04 5.32
C GLY A 36 -15.55 -0.85 6.19
N ALA A 37 -14.99 -0.75 7.40
CA ALA A 37 -15.21 0.39 8.30
C ALA A 37 -14.71 1.69 7.67
N ILE A 38 -13.48 1.70 7.14
CA ILE A 38 -12.87 2.86 6.48
C ILE A 38 -13.71 3.32 5.28
N ASN A 39 -14.14 2.38 4.43
CA ASN A 39 -14.96 2.68 3.26
C ASN A 39 -16.31 3.29 3.65
N ILE A 40 -16.96 2.74 4.69
CA ILE A 40 -18.20 3.27 5.25
C ILE A 40 -17.98 4.70 5.78
N ILE A 41 -16.92 4.93 6.57
CA ILE A 41 -16.62 6.26 7.13
C ILE A 41 -16.34 7.26 6.02
N GLY A 42 -15.58 6.87 4.99
CA GLY A 42 -15.27 7.73 3.84
C GLY A 42 -16.53 8.12 3.07
N ALA A 43 -17.41 7.16 2.80
CA ALA A 43 -18.68 7.42 2.14
C ALA A 43 -19.59 8.31 2.99
N VAL A 44 -19.69 8.05 4.30
CA VAL A 44 -20.50 8.84 5.22
C VAL A 44 -19.92 10.23 5.47
N ALA A 45 -18.61 10.43 5.38
CA ALA A 45 -17.99 11.75 5.53
C ALA A 45 -18.50 12.76 4.49
N THR A 46 -18.96 12.29 3.32
CA THR A 46 -19.62 13.13 2.32
C THR A 46 -20.97 13.68 2.78
N PHE A 47 -21.66 13.01 3.73
CA PHE A 47 -22.88 13.52 4.36
C PHE A 47 -22.59 14.66 5.35
N PHE A 48 -21.41 14.68 5.97
CA PHE A 48 -21.00 15.69 6.94
C PHE A 48 -20.37 16.92 6.29
N GLY A 49 -20.82 17.30 5.09
CA GLY A 49 -20.29 18.43 4.33
C GLY A 49 -20.19 19.74 5.14
N PRO A 50 -19.46 20.75 4.64
CA PRO A 50 -19.08 21.96 5.39
C PRO A 50 -20.24 22.80 5.96
N ALA A 51 -21.49 22.49 5.61
CA ALA A 51 -22.69 23.18 6.06
C ALA A 51 -23.62 22.37 6.98
N GLY A 52 -23.19 21.25 7.58
CA GLY A 52 -23.79 20.64 8.78
C GLY A 52 -25.31 20.29 8.77
N GLN A 53 -26.04 20.45 7.66
CA GLN A 53 -27.51 20.47 7.64
C GLN A 53 -28.18 19.18 7.13
N LEU A 54 -27.46 18.07 7.04
CA LEU A 54 -28.04 16.72 6.94
C LEU A 54 -27.50 15.88 8.10
N ALA A 55 -28.24 15.19 8.95
CA ALA A 55 -29.64 15.10 9.33
C ALA A 55 -29.60 14.18 10.57
N SER A 56 -30.34 14.42 11.64
CA SER A 56 -30.36 13.56 12.85
C SER A 56 -30.60 12.06 12.55
N ILE A 57 -31.29 11.77 11.44
CA ILE A 57 -31.51 10.43 10.87
C ILE A 57 -30.20 9.80 10.38
N GLY A 58 -29.33 10.58 9.73
CA GLY A 58 -28.01 10.12 9.26
C GLY A 58 -27.07 9.79 10.43
N LEU A 59 -27.04 10.62 11.47
CA LEU A 59 -26.21 10.39 12.66
C LEU A 59 -26.61 9.10 13.40
N SER A 60 -27.92 8.89 13.61
CA SER A 60 -28.43 7.67 14.25
C SER A 60 -28.15 6.41 13.41
N PHE A 61 -28.28 6.52 12.08
CA PHE A 61 -27.93 5.46 11.13
C PHE A 61 -26.43 5.12 11.18
N VAL A 62 -25.56 6.13 11.18
CA VAL A 62 -24.11 5.96 11.24
C VAL A 62 -23.68 5.33 12.55
N SER A 63 -24.21 5.81 13.68
CA SER A 63 -23.93 5.19 14.98
C SER A 63 -24.39 3.73 15.04
N SER A 64 -25.60 3.44 14.57
CA SER A 64 -26.14 2.08 14.51
C SER A 64 -25.28 1.17 13.62
N LEU A 65 -24.88 1.67 12.45
CA LEU A 65 -24.01 0.97 11.52
C LEU A 65 -22.65 0.69 12.15
N LEU A 66 -22.00 1.68 12.76
CA LEU A 66 -20.71 1.52 13.43
C LEU A 66 -20.80 0.60 14.65
N GLY A 67 -21.96 0.58 15.31
CA GLY A 67 -22.31 -0.36 16.37
C GLY A 67 -22.35 -1.83 15.94
N LEU A 68 -22.44 -2.13 14.64
CA LEU A 68 -22.41 -3.50 14.11
C LEU A 68 -20.99 -4.09 14.05
N PHE A 69 -19.93 -3.29 14.26
CA PHE A 69 -18.55 -3.77 14.15
C PHE A 69 -18.33 -4.92 15.13
N GLY A 70 -17.97 -6.10 14.61
CA GLY A 70 -17.74 -7.28 15.44
C GLY A 70 -18.99 -7.89 16.07
N LYS A 71 -20.21 -7.59 15.57
CA LYS A 71 -21.48 -8.23 15.98
C LYS A 71 -21.99 -9.31 14.99
N GLY A 72 -21.19 -9.74 14.00
CA GLY A 72 -21.57 -10.75 13.01
C GLY A 72 -21.58 -12.19 13.52
N ARG A 73 -21.60 -13.17 12.59
CA ARG A 73 -21.75 -14.62 12.89
C ARG A 73 -20.67 -15.17 13.83
N LYS A 74 -19.48 -14.58 13.81
CA LYS A 74 -18.41 -14.83 14.79
C LYS A 74 -17.96 -13.47 15.34
N PRO A 75 -18.58 -12.99 16.43
CA PRO A 75 -18.28 -11.66 16.92
C PRO A 75 -16.87 -11.64 17.54
N LYS A 76 -16.09 -10.62 17.18
CA LYS A 76 -14.77 -10.36 17.77
C LYS A 76 -14.73 -8.91 18.25
N PRO A 77 -14.42 -8.64 19.53
CA PRO A 77 -14.37 -7.29 20.05
C PRO A 77 -13.21 -6.51 19.42
N LEU A 78 -13.36 -5.18 19.31
CA LEU A 78 -12.35 -4.31 18.71
C LEU A 78 -10.95 -4.46 19.33
N GLY A 79 -10.87 -4.68 20.64
CA GLY A 79 -9.57 -4.89 21.31
C GLY A 79 -8.90 -6.24 21.00
N GLU A 80 -9.60 -7.22 20.44
CA GLU A 80 -8.99 -8.42 19.89
C GLU A 80 -8.51 -8.19 18.45
N VAL A 81 -9.31 -7.51 17.63
CA VAL A 81 -8.90 -7.06 16.29
C VAL A 81 -7.60 -6.24 16.37
N VAL A 82 -7.55 -5.23 17.25
CA VAL A 82 -6.36 -4.39 17.45
C VAL A 82 -5.16 -5.21 17.91
N ARG A 83 -5.36 -6.20 18.79
CA ARG A 83 -4.28 -7.08 19.23
C ARG A 83 -3.72 -7.88 18.06
N GLU A 84 -4.58 -8.51 17.27
CA GLU A 84 -4.16 -9.32 16.11
C GLU A 84 -3.39 -8.49 15.08
N GLN A 85 -3.82 -7.24 14.83
CA GLN A 85 -3.10 -6.35 13.92
C GLN A 85 -1.72 -5.96 14.45
N ILE A 86 -1.60 -5.64 15.75
CA ILE A 86 -0.30 -5.33 16.36
C ILE A 86 0.59 -6.57 16.35
N ASP A 87 0.06 -7.72 16.74
CA ASP A 87 0.81 -8.98 16.80
C ASP A 87 1.30 -9.38 15.40
N ASP A 88 0.47 -9.27 14.35
CA ASP A 88 0.88 -9.54 12.96
C ASP A 88 2.00 -8.60 12.49
N ALA A 89 1.85 -7.30 12.73
CA ALA A 89 2.84 -6.30 12.33
C ALA A 89 4.19 -6.47 13.08
N LEU A 90 4.15 -6.84 14.36
CA LEU A 90 5.31 -7.01 15.22
C LEU A 90 5.90 -8.44 15.21
N ALA A 91 5.19 -9.43 14.66
CA ALA A 91 5.64 -10.83 14.64
C ALA A 91 6.99 -11.00 13.92
N LYS A 92 7.14 -10.37 12.75
CA LYS A 92 8.37 -10.39 11.96
C LYS A 92 9.32 -9.25 12.29
N TYR A 93 8.77 -8.10 12.72
CA TYR A 93 9.51 -6.86 12.87
C TYR A 93 9.37 -6.30 14.28
N ARG A 94 9.76 -7.08 15.28
CA ARG A 94 9.58 -6.68 16.68
C ARG A 94 10.24 -5.33 16.98
N ASP A 95 9.52 -4.54 17.76
CA ASP A 95 9.99 -3.28 18.33
C ASP A 95 9.54 -3.22 19.79
N GLU A 96 10.51 -3.15 20.70
CA GLU A 96 10.27 -3.23 22.14
C GLU A 96 9.46 -2.03 22.63
N SER A 97 9.71 -0.83 22.11
CA SER A 97 8.98 0.38 22.54
C SER A 97 7.50 0.31 22.17
N LEU A 98 7.18 -0.25 20.99
CA LEU A 98 5.81 -0.50 20.56
C LEU A 98 5.17 -1.64 21.36
N THR A 99 5.89 -2.73 21.59
CA THR A 99 5.39 -3.90 22.34
C THR A 99 4.93 -3.50 23.74
N ASP A 100 5.73 -2.69 24.45
CA ASP A 100 5.44 -2.26 25.82
C ASP A 100 4.18 -1.37 25.90
N LYS A 101 3.94 -0.57 24.86
CA LYS A 101 2.80 0.36 24.78
C LYS A 101 1.52 -0.27 24.22
N ALA A 102 1.62 -1.44 23.56
CA ALA A 102 0.51 -2.09 22.87
C ALA A 102 -0.69 -2.40 23.77
N ILE A 103 -0.43 -2.88 25.00
CA ILE A 103 -1.49 -3.23 25.96
C ILE A 103 -2.35 -2.01 26.32
N GLY A 104 -1.73 -0.82 26.44
CA GLY A 104 -2.44 0.43 26.72
C GLY A 104 -3.40 0.79 25.59
N LEU A 105 -2.94 0.69 24.34
CA LEU A 105 -3.75 0.94 23.14
C LEU A 105 -4.91 -0.06 23.03
N ILE A 106 -4.65 -1.36 23.21
CA ILE A 106 -5.68 -2.40 23.15
C ILE A 106 -6.80 -2.15 24.17
N LYS A 107 -6.43 -1.82 25.41
CA LYS A 107 -7.40 -1.49 26.47
C LYS A 107 -8.21 -0.25 26.12
N ALA A 108 -7.55 0.77 25.55
CA ALA A 108 -8.21 2.01 25.12
C ALA A 108 -9.29 1.76 24.07
N PHE A 109 -8.93 1.10 22.96
CA PHE A 109 -9.88 0.82 21.87
C PHE A 109 -11.05 -0.05 22.34
N ARG A 110 -10.77 -1.05 23.17
CA ARG A 110 -11.81 -1.90 23.77
C ARG A 110 -12.78 -1.09 24.63
N ALA A 111 -12.25 -0.27 25.55
CA ALA A 111 -13.06 0.52 26.48
C ALA A 111 -13.93 1.53 25.72
N SER A 112 -13.32 2.26 24.78
CA SER A 112 -14.01 3.27 23.98
C SER A 112 -15.15 2.68 23.16
N LYS A 113 -14.89 1.57 22.44
CA LYS A 113 -15.92 0.94 21.62
C LYS A 113 -17.03 0.33 22.47
N SER A 114 -16.69 -0.35 23.56
CA SER A 114 -17.70 -0.93 24.47
C SER A 114 -18.64 0.13 25.05
N TYR A 115 -18.11 1.31 25.37
CA TYR A 115 -18.93 2.42 25.86
C TYR A 115 -19.87 2.95 24.77
N LEU A 116 -19.33 3.26 23.59
CA LEU A 116 -20.11 3.80 22.48
C LEU A 116 -21.16 2.82 21.96
N ASP A 117 -20.90 1.51 22.00
CA ASP A 117 -21.88 0.49 21.63
C ASP A 117 -23.04 0.40 22.62
N GLY A 118 -22.75 0.48 23.92
CA GLY A 118 -23.80 0.57 24.93
C GLY A 118 -24.65 1.84 24.80
N ALA A 119 -24.01 2.98 24.46
CA ALA A 119 -24.73 4.21 24.17
C ALA A 119 -25.62 4.08 22.92
N ALA A 120 -25.10 3.48 21.84
CA ALA A 120 -25.82 3.28 20.59
C ALA A 120 -27.03 2.34 20.70
N GLU A 121 -26.99 1.36 21.60
CA GLU A 121 -28.11 0.42 21.84
C GLU A 121 -29.39 1.11 22.32
N SER A 122 -29.27 2.30 22.93
CA SER A 122 -30.43 3.10 23.33
C SER A 122 -31.22 3.65 22.14
N GLY A 123 -30.60 3.73 20.95
CA GLY A 123 -31.15 4.37 19.76
C GLY A 123 -31.39 5.87 19.89
N LYS A 124 -30.94 6.49 20.99
CA LYS A 124 -31.11 7.91 21.30
C LYS A 124 -29.77 8.62 21.22
N LEU A 125 -29.80 9.92 20.91
CA LEU A 125 -28.65 10.80 21.06
C LEU A 125 -28.34 10.98 22.55
N LEU A 126 -27.06 11.18 22.87
CA LEU A 126 -26.59 11.44 24.22
C LEU A 126 -27.08 12.80 24.72
N SER A 127 -27.51 12.85 25.98
CA SER A 127 -27.68 14.11 26.71
C SER A 127 -26.34 14.80 26.94
N LYS A 128 -26.38 16.06 27.37
CA LYS A 128 -25.17 16.82 27.73
C LYS A 128 -24.37 16.14 28.85
N GLU A 129 -25.05 15.64 29.88
CA GLU A 129 -24.44 14.91 30.99
C GLU A 129 -23.82 13.60 30.51
N GLU A 130 -24.52 12.85 29.66
CA GLU A 130 -24.02 11.60 29.09
C GLU A 130 -22.81 11.82 28.17
N MET A 131 -22.76 12.96 27.46
CA MET A 131 -21.62 13.34 26.63
C MET A 131 -20.40 13.75 27.47
N ILE A 132 -20.59 14.44 28.58
CA ILE A 132 -19.49 14.72 29.52
C ILE A 132 -18.88 13.41 30.03
N VAL A 133 -19.72 12.45 30.39
CA VAL A 133 -19.27 11.10 30.77
C VAL A 133 -18.59 10.41 29.59
N ALA A 134 -19.17 10.49 28.38
CA ALA A 134 -18.59 9.90 27.17
C ALA A 134 -17.18 10.44 26.90
N SER A 135 -16.98 11.76 26.92
CA SER A 135 -15.67 12.40 26.72
C SER A 135 -14.65 12.01 27.78
N SER A 136 -15.09 11.69 29.00
CA SER A 136 -14.19 11.16 30.04
C SER A 136 -13.81 9.68 29.84
N ARG A 137 -14.71 8.89 29.23
CA ARG A 137 -14.56 7.44 29.03
C ARG A 137 -13.94 7.08 27.67
N VAL A 138 -14.05 8.00 26.72
CA VAL A 138 -13.46 7.94 25.37
C VAL A 138 -12.56 9.16 25.18
N PRO A 139 -11.45 9.29 25.93
CA PRO A 139 -10.57 10.44 25.76
C PRO A 139 -10.03 10.49 24.32
N MET A 140 -10.13 11.65 23.67
CA MET A 140 -9.61 11.84 22.31
C MET A 140 -8.12 11.49 22.18
N THR A 141 -7.38 11.67 23.27
CA THR A 141 -5.93 11.40 23.38
C THR A 141 -5.62 9.94 23.71
N GLN A 142 -6.62 9.09 23.97
CA GLN A 142 -6.34 7.71 24.37
C GLN A 142 -5.65 6.93 23.23
N GLY A 143 -4.58 6.21 23.57
CA GLY A 143 -3.75 5.50 22.58
C GLY A 143 -2.78 6.39 21.80
N SER A 144 -2.70 7.69 22.09
CA SER A 144 -1.75 8.62 21.43
C SER A 144 -0.29 8.23 21.65
N GLU A 145 0.07 7.66 22.78
CA GLU A 145 1.45 7.26 23.07
C GLU A 145 1.96 6.19 22.11
N PHE A 146 1.16 5.15 21.84
CA PHE A 146 1.52 4.10 20.88
C PHE A 146 1.51 4.66 19.46
N ILE A 147 0.44 5.36 19.07
CA ILE A 147 0.31 5.91 17.71
C ILE A 147 1.45 6.90 17.43
N GLY A 148 1.78 7.78 18.38
CA GLY A 148 2.86 8.75 18.24
C GLY A 148 4.24 8.09 18.17
N GLU A 149 4.49 7.02 18.93
CA GLU A 149 5.71 6.22 18.79
C GLU A 149 5.79 5.59 17.39
N LEU A 150 4.71 4.96 16.94
CA LEU A 150 4.63 4.34 15.61
C LEU A 150 4.89 5.36 14.51
N THR A 151 4.25 6.53 14.57
CA THR A 151 4.49 7.66 13.66
C THR A 151 5.96 8.04 13.64
N THR A 152 6.58 8.23 14.82
CA THR A 152 8.00 8.60 14.94
C THR A 152 8.92 7.58 14.27
N VAL A 153 8.63 6.28 14.44
CA VAL A 153 9.42 5.20 13.83
C VAL A 153 9.25 5.19 12.31
N ILE A 154 8.02 5.37 11.80
CA ILE A 154 7.74 5.44 10.36
C ILE A 154 8.45 6.64 9.73
N GLU A 155 8.34 7.83 10.32
CA GLU A 155 9.02 9.04 9.84
C GLU A 155 10.53 8.85 9.75
N LYS A 156 11.13 8.20 10.76
CA LYS A 156 12.55 7.88 10.76
C LYS A 156 12.92 6.91 9.63
N MET A 157 12.08 5.92 9.33
CA MET A 157 12.30 4.98 8.22
C MET A 157 12.19 5.66 6.86
N PHE A 158 11.19 6.53 6.65
CA PHE A 158 11.11 7.32 5.43
C PHE A 158 12.29 8.28 5.26
N LYS A 159 12.71 8.95 6.34
CA LYS A 159 13.85 9.87 6.32
C LYS A 159 15.17 9.16 6.03
N ASN A 160 15.41 8.00 6.65
CA ASN A 160 16.62 7.22 6.43
C ASN A 160 16.59 6.49 5.09
N SER A 161 15.39 6.15 4.61
CA SER A 161 15.14 5.55 3.29
C SER A 161 16.05 4.35 3.02
N LYS A 162 16.16 3.44 3.99
CA LYS A 162 17.01 2.25 3.86
C LYS A 162 16.26 1.14 3.12
N PRO A 163 16.85 0.55 2.06
CA PRO A 163 16.19 -0.51 1.32
C PRO A 163 15.86 -1.74 2.19
N SER A 164 16.75 -2.10 3.13
CA SER A 164 16.54 -3.18 4.10
C SER A 164 15.41 -2.95 5.11
N GLU A 165 14.95 -1.70 5.29
CA GLU A 165 13.85 -1.35 6.20
C GLU A 165 12.52 -1.15 5.45
N ALA A 166 12.51 -1.19 4.12
CA ALA A 166 11.34 -0.84 3.31
C ALA A 166 10.10 -1.68 3.63
N LEU A 167 10.24 -3.01 3.66
CA LEU A 167 9.13 -3.91 3.97
C LEU A 167 8.62 -3.75 5.42
N LYS A 168 9.53 -3.46 6.36
CA LYS A 168 9.17 -3.13 7.75
C LYS A 168 8.37 -1.83 7.80
N CYS A 169 8.85 -0.80 7.10
CA CYS A 169 8.18 0.49 7.00
C CYS A 169 6.76 0.36 6.44
N ILE A 170 6.57 -0.41 5.36
CA ILE A 170 5.25 -0.66 4.77
C ILE A 170 4.32 -1.35 5.77
N LYS A 171 4.81 -2.35 6.49
CA LYS A 171 4.01 -3.03 7.52
C LYS A 171 3.64 -2.10 8.67
N TYR A 172 4.50 -1.16 9.03
CA TYR A 172 4.20 -0.17 10.06
C TYR A 172 3.20 0.89 9.55
N CYS A 173 3.31 1.32 8.30
CA CYS A 173 2.30 2.16 7.66
C CYS A 173 0.92 1.47 7.61
N GLU A 174 0.88 0.17 7.31
CA GLU A 174 -0.35 -0.63 7.34
C GLU A 174 -0.95 -0.70 8.74
N LEU A 175 -0.13 -0.99 9.77
CA LEU A 175 -0.58 -0.95 11.16
C LEU A 175 -1.11 0.44 11.54
N PHE A 176 -0.39 1.50 11.14
CA PHE A 176 -0.84 2.87 11.39
C PHE A 176 -2.20 3.14 10.73
N ALA A 177 -2.37 2.81 9.45
CA ALA A 177 -3.62 3.03 8.72
C ALA A 177 -4.79 2.24 9.34
N GLN A 178 -4.55 1.02 9.80
CA GLN A 178 -5.53 0.22 10.53
C GLN A 178 -5.96 0.91 11.83
N LEU A 179 -5.01 1.33 12.66
CA LEU A 179 -5.28 2.00 13.93
C LEU A 179 -5.95 3.37 13.71
N ALA A 180 -5.52 4.11 12.69
CA ALA A 180 -6.08 5.39 12.31
C ALA A 180 -7.53 5.25 11.84
N GLY A 181 -7.82 4.27 10.98
CA GLY A 181 -9.19 3.96 10.54
C GLY A 181 -10.11 3.56 11.69
N LEU A 182 -9.62 2.73 12.63
CA LEU A 182 -10.38 2.36 13.82
C LEU A 182 -10.58 3.54 14.79
N LYS A 183 -9.62 4.46 14.88
CA LYS A 183 -9.77 5.70 15.66
C LYS A 183 -10.80 6.62 15.01
N ASP A 184 -10.74 6.78 13.70
CA ASP A 184 -11.74 7.51 12.91
C ASP A 184 -13.14 6.94 13.13
N MET A 185 -13.28 5.61 13.17
CA MET A 185 -14.54 4.94 13.49
C MET A 185 -15.10 5.36 14.85
N ILE A 186 -14.27 5.30 15.90
CA ILE A 186 -14.66 5.69 17.26
C ILE A 186 -15.07 7.16 17.32
N LEU A 187 -14.28 8.05 16.71
CA LEU A 187 -14.57 9.49 16.67
C LEU A 187 -15.86 9.78 15.90
N THR A 188 -16.06 9.16 14.74
CA THR A 188 -17.28 9.32 13.95
C THR A 188 -18.50 8.77 14.69
N GLN A 189 -18.39 7.64 15.39
CA GLN A 189 -19.49 7.10 16.22
C GLN A 189 -19.81 8.07 17.38
N MET A 190 -18.80 8.63 18.03
CA MET A 190 -18.97 9.61 19.10
C MET A 190 -19.65 10.91 18.62
N ILE A 191 -19.19 11.47 17.49
CA ILE A 191 -19.82 12.62 16.82
C ILE A 191 -21.28 12.30 16.46
N SER A 192 -21.54 11.07 15.99
CA SER A 192 -22.87 10.61 15.59
C SER A 192 -23.83 10.41 16.76
N LEU A 193 -23.31 10.21 17.97
CA LEU A 193 -24.11 10.08 19.18
C LEU A 193 -24.36 11.41 19.89
N ALA A 194 -23.70 12.49 19.49
CA ALA A 194 -23.87 13.79 20.11
C ALA A 194 -25.28 14.37 19.82
N GLY A 195 -25.99 14.74 20.87
CA GLY A 195 -27.22 15.54 20.80
C GLY A 195 -27.01 16.93 20.19
N ASN A 196 -28.10 17.46 19.62
CA ASN A 196 -28.11 18.73 18.87
C ASN A 196 -27.69 19.96 19.70
N GLU A 197 -27.74 19.90 21.03
CA GLU A 197 -27.40 21.01 21.93
C GLU A 197 -25.88 21.14 22.18
N MET A 198 -25.07 20.25 21.60
CA MET A 198 -23.63 20.11 21.87
C MET A 198 -22.77 20.52 20.67
N GLU A 199 -23.19 21.55 19.95
CA GLU A 199 -22.54 22.03 18.73
C GLU A 199 -21.04 22.32 18.93
N ASN A 200 -20.66 22.92 20.06
CA ASN A 200 -19.25 23.21 20.37
C ASN A 200 -18.41 21.94 20.58
N ASP A 201 -18.95 20.93 21.27
CA ASP A 201 -18.25 19.66 21.50
C ASP A 201 -18.12 18.87 20.19
N VAL A 202 -19.17 18.86 19.37
CA VAL A 202 -19.16 18.26 18.03
C VAL A 202 -18.12 18.94 17.13
N ASN A 203 -18.10 20.28 17.09
CA ASN A 203 -17.12 21.04 16.32
C ASN A 203 -15.69 20.77 16.80
N GLY A 204 -15.47 20.65 18.11
CA GLY A 204 -14.19 20.28 18.69
C GLY A 204 -13.73 18.88 18.25
N LEU A 205 -14.63 17.89 18.31
CA LEU A 205 -14.35 16.52 17.85
C LEU A 205 -14.07 16.45 16.35
N MET A 206 -14.82 17.18 15.53
CA MET A 206 -14.60 17.26 14.09
C MET A 206 -13.27 17.94 13.77
N SER A 207 -12.90 19.00 14.49
CA SER A 207 -11.59 19.65 14.35
C SER A 207 -10.47 18.67 14.69
N TYR A 208 -10.57 17.98 15.83
CA TYR A 208 -9.59 16.97 16.22
C TYR A 208 -9.45 15.85 15.19
N GLN A 209 -10.57 15.36 14.66
CA GLN A 209 -10.58 14.33 13.61
C GLN A 209 -9.88 14.83 12.33
N ARG A 210 -10.13 16.08 11.91
CA ARG A 210 -9.45 16.68 10.74
C ARG A 210 -7.95 16.83 10.99
N ASP A 211 -7.55 17.38 12.13
CA ASP A 211 -6.13 17.56 12.48
C ASP A 211 -5.39 16.20 12.50
N PHE A 212 -6.04 15.17 13.04
CA PHE A 212 -5.50 13.81 13.02
C PHE A 212 -5.35 13.26 11.59
N ARG A 213 -6.34 13.47 10.73
CA ARG A 213 -6.27 13.05 9.32
C ARG A 213 -5.23 13.84 8.54
N ASP A 214 -5.06 15.13 8.80
CA ASP A 214 -4.01 15.93 8.15
C ASP A 214 -2.61 15.45 8.56
N ALA A 215 -2.40 15.12 9.84
CA ALA A 215 -1.16 14.48 10.29
C ALA A 215 -0.95 13.09 9.64
N ALA A 216 -2.02 12.29 9.54
CA ALA A 216 -1.98 10.98 8.88
C ALA A 216 -1.68 11.11 7.38
N ARG A 217 -2.20 12.14 6.71
CA ARG A 217 -1.90 12.47 5.31
C ARG A 217 -0.41 12.70 5.16
N VAL A 218 0.17 13.59 5.95
CA VAL A 218 1.61 13.89 5.89
C VAL A 218 2.47 12.63 6.11
N LEU A 219 2.07 11.76 7.06
CA LEU A 219 2.80 10.53 7.34
C LEU A 219 2.78 9.53 6.18
N LEU A 220 1.63 9.35 5.53
CA LEU A 220 1.43 8.34 4.48
C LEU A 220 1.70 8.88 3.06
N GLU A 221 1.72 10.19 2.86
CA GLU A 221 1.99 10.86 1.58
C GLU A 221 3.25 10.33 0.85
N PRO A 222 4.36 9.97 1.54
CA PRO A 222 5.53 9.39 0.88
C PRO A 222 5.27 8.06 0.15
N LEU A 223 4.17 7.34 0.43
CA LEU A 223 3.76 6.14 -0.32
C LEU A 223 2.99 6.45 -1.61
N PHE A 224 2.57 7.71 -1.79
CA PHE A 224 1.70 8.12 -2.91
C PHE A 224 2.27 9.28 -3.72
N THR A 225 3.42 9.82 -3.31
CA THR A 225 4.10 10.91 -4.00
C THR A 225 5.40 10.43 -4.65
N THR A 226 5.71 11.03 -5.79
CA THR A 226 6.91 10.68 -6.55
C THR A 226 8.15 11.26 -5.88
N ASN A 227 8.90 10.40 -5.18
CA ASN A 227 10.26 10.70 -4.74
C ASN A 227 11.22 9.60 -5.21
N PHE A 228 11.99 9.88 -6.28
CA PHE A 228 12.90 8.92 -6.90
C PHE A 228 14.08 8.48 -6.01
N GLY A 229 14.35 9.21 -4.92
CA GLY A 229 15.38 8.86 -3.94
C GLY A 229 14.87 7.95 -2.81
N GLN A 230 13.55 7.76 -2.71
CA GLN A 230 12.94 6.96 -1.65
C GLN A 230 13.02 5.46 -1.97
N LYS A 231 13.49 4.67 -1.01
CA LYS A 231 13.70 3.22 -1.14
C LYS A 231 12.55 2.37 -0.61
N VAL A 232 11.56 3.01 0.03
CA VAL A 232 10.35 2.34 0.51
C VAL A 232 9.31 2.18 -0.60
N LEU A 233 9.10 3.23 -1.39
CA LEU A 233 8.05 3.29 -2.42
C LEU A 233 8.07 2.10 -3.40
N PRO A 234 9.22 1.60 -3.91
CA PRO A 234 9.24 0.46 -4.83
C PRO A 234 8.54 -0.79 -4.29
N TYR A 235 8.46 -0.96 -2.97
CA TYR A 235 7.88 -2.14 -2.35
C TYR A 235 6.41 -1.97 -1.98
N PHE A 236 5.89 -0.74 -2.03
CA PHE A 236 4.51 -0.48 -1.70
C PHE A 236 3.61 -1.02 -2.81
N ASP A 237 2.73 -1.94 -2.46
CA ASP A 237 1.75 -2.52 -3.38
C ASP A 237 0.35 -2.25 -2.83
N PRO A 238 -0.44 -1.36 -3.45
CA PRO A 238 -1.77 -1.00 -2.95
C PRO A 238 -2.75 -2.17 -3.01
N ASP A 239 -2.52 -3.19 -3.85
CA ASP A 239 -3.38 -4.38 -3.87
C ASP A 239 -3.06 -5.36 -2.74
N ILE A 240 -1.90 -5.21 -2.07
CA ILE A 240 -1.50 -6.00 -0.90
C ILE A 240 -1.77 -5.21 0.37
N SER A 241 -1.41 -3.93 0.39
CA SER A 241 -1.61 -3.01 1.53
C SER A 241 -2.98 -2.34 1.43
N VAL A 242 -4.02 -3.17 1.33
CA VAL A 242 -5.38 -2.74 0.98
C VAL A 242 -5.96 -1.77 2.01
N ILE A 243 -5.58 -1.87 3.29
CA ILE A 243 -6.07 -0.94 4.32
C ILE A 243 -5.36 0.40 4.22
N THR A 244 -4.03 0.41 4.03
CA THR A 244 -3.29 1.66 3.75
C THR A 244 -3.89 2.38 2.55
N ASP A 245 -4.12 1.66 1.45
CA ASP A 245 -4.68 2.23 0.23
C ASP A 245 -6.12 2.75 0.44
N SER A 246 -6.98 1.97 1.09
CA SER A 246 -8.38 2.37 1.36
C SER A 246 -8.44 3.59 2.28
N TYR A 247 -7.60 3.64 3.32
CA TYR A 247 -7.53 4.78 4.25
C TYR A 247 -7.05 6.04 3.52
N ALA A 248 -5.95 5.92 2.78
CA ALA A 248 -5.36 7.01 2.03
C ALA A 248 -6.33 7.59 0.98
N THR A 249 -6.99 6.75 0.20
CA THR A 249 -7.91 7.17 -0.85
C THR A 249 -9.25 7.70 -0.33
N SER A 250 -9.84 7.01 0.66
CA SER A 250 -11.19 7.32 1.13
C SER A 250 -11.24 8.45 2.14
N LEU A 251 -10.21 8.61 2.96
CA LEU A 251 -10.21 9.57 4.09
C LEU A 251 -9.16 10.67 3.97
N LEU A 252 -8.05 10.43 3.27
CA LEU A 252 -6.94 11.38 3.19
C LEU A 252 -6.83 12.09 1.84
N ASP A 253 -7.60 11.67 0.83
CA ASP A 253 -7.53 12.20 -0.55
C ASP A 253 -6.16 11.95 -1.23
N LEU A 254 -5.50 10.86 -0.88
CA LEU A 254 -4.23 10.41 -1.48
C LEU A 254 -4.46 9.27 -2.48
N GLY A 255 -3.46 8.95 -3.30
CA GLY A 255 -3.46 7.73 -4.13
C GLY A 255 -4.47 7.69 -5.27
N LYS A 256 -5.09 8.83 -5.61
CA LYS A 256 -6.01 9.01 -6.75
C LYS A 256 -5.23 9.15 -8.07
N TYR A 257 -4.67 8.05 -8.56
CA TYR A 257 -3.98 7.99 -9.84
C TYR A 257 -4.48 6.85 -10.72
N ASP A 258 -4.17 6.90 -12.02
CA ASP A 258 -4.53 5.85 -12.98
C ASP A 258 -3.88 4.51 -12.63
N ARG A 259 -4.71 3.47 -12.48
CA ARG A 259 -4.31 2.08 -12.22
C ARG A 259 -4.68 1.15 -13.38
N SER A 260 -5.04 1.68 -14.55
CA SER A 260 -5.49 0.90 -15.71
C SER A 260 -4.50 -0.18 -16.17
N ARG A 261 -3.20 0.04 -15.94
CA ARG A 261 -2.10 -0.88 -16.26
C ARG A 261 -1.64 -1.74 -15.09
N ALA A 262 -2.29 -1.67 -13.93
CA ALA A 262 -1.93 -2.51 -12.80
C ALA A 262 -2.23 -3.99 -13.08
N GLY A 263 -1.48 -4.88 -12.42
CA GLY A 263 -1.72 -6.32 -12.45
C GLY A 263 -0.68 -7.10 -13.26
N MET A 264 -1.02 -8.34 -13.57
CA MET A 264 -0.12 -9.34 -14.17
C MET A 264 0.06 -9.10 -15.67
N HIS A 265 1.32 -9.15 -16.13
CA HIS A 265 1.71 -8.90 -17.51
C HIS A 265 2.81 -9.84 -17.98
N CYS A 266 2.80 -10.10 -19.29
CA CYS A 266 3.99 -10.45 -20.07
C CYS A 266 4.65 -9.15 -20.54
N ILE A 267 5.96 -9.02 -20.34
CA ILE A 267 6.77 -7.93 -20.90
C ILE A 267 7.45 -8.47 -22.16
N VAL A 268 6.96 -8.06 -23.34
CA VAL A 268 7.29 -8.71 -24.61
C VAL A 268 8.10 -7.78 -25.50
N THR A 269 9.14 -8.27 -26.16
CA THR A 269 9.90 -7.51 -27.16
C THR A 269 9.89 -8.19 -28.52
N PRO A 270 9.74 -7.45 -29.64
CA PRO A 270 9.93 -8.01 -30.97
C PRO A 270 11.41 -8.34 -31.20
N VAL A 271 11.68 -9.46 -31.87
CA VAL A 271 13.03 -9.81 -32.34
C VAL A 271 13.11 -9.75 -33.86
N ASN A 272 14.30 -9.45 -34.40
CA ASN A 272 14.54 -9.19 -35.83
C ASN A 272 14.03 -10.30 -36.79
N SER A 273 13.82 -11.52 -36.30
CA SER A 273 13.27 -12.64 -37.07
C SER A 273 11.73 -12.63 -37.20
N GLY A 274 11.06 -11.55 -36.79
CA GLY A 274 9.59 -11.44 -36.77
C GLY A 274 8.91 -12.16 -35.61
N GLY A 275 9.69 -12.77 -34.72
CA GLY A 275 9.21 -13.41 -33.49
C GLY A 275 9.00 -12.42 -32.35
N LYS A 276 8.35 -12.90 -31.29
CA LYS A 276 8.21 -12.20 -30.00
C LYS A 276 8.90 -13.01 -28.92
N LYS A 277 9.52 -12.32 -27.96
CA LYS A 277 10.14 -12.94 -26.79
C LYS A 277 9.69 -12.24 -25.53
N ASN A 278 9.52 -13.01 -24.45
CA ASN A 278 9.15 -12.50 -23.14
C ASN A 278 10.41 -12.22 -22.33
N LEU A 279 10.45 -11.06 -21.67
CA LEU A 279 11.45 -10.77 -20.65
C LEU A 279 11.23 -11.75 -19.50
N VAL A 280 12.26 -12.50 -19.19
CA VAL A 280 12.30 -13.44 -18.07
C VAL A 280 13.55 -13.19 -17.24
N TRP A 281 13.74 -13.96 -16.18
CA TRP A 281 14.97 -13.99 -15.40
C TRP A 281 15.43 -15.43 -15.23
N SER A 282 16.74 -15.63 -15.06
CA SER A 282 17.35 -16.96 -14.90
C SER A 282 18.53 -16.91 -13.92
N THR A 283 18.79 -18.05 -13.30
CA THR A 283 19.98 -18.35 -12.48
C THR A 283 20.82 -19.48 -13.08
N ASP A 284 20.50 -19.96 -14.28
CA ASP A 284 21.08 -21.17 -14.88
C ASP A 284 22.58 -21.06 -15.19
N SER A 285 23.13 -19.84 -15.17
CA SER A 285 24.54 -19.56 -15.43
C SER A 285 25.09 -18.58 -14.41
N ASP A 286 25.92 -19.09 -13.50
CA ASP A 286 26.60 -18.29 -12.46
C ASP A 286 27.44 -17.15 -13.06
N PHE A 287 28.01 -17.35 -14.25
CA PHE A 287 28.82 -16.33 -14.92
C PHE A 287 28.00 -15.13 -15.42
N LEU A 288 26.70 -15.33 -15.68
CA LEU A 288 25.81 -14.27 -16.15
C LEU A 288 25.11 -13.56 -15.00
N GLN A 289 25.14 -14.11 -13.79
CA GLN A 289 24.58 -13.48 -12.61
C GLN A 289 25.16 -12.07 -12.41
N VAL A 290 24.33 -11.19 -11.87
CA VAL A 290 24.64 -9.77 -11.66
C VAL A 290 24.94 -9.60 -10.18
N ASN A 291 26.23 -9.54 -9.81
CA ASN A 291 26.66 -9.53 -8.40
C ASN A 291 26.05 -10.64 -7.53
N GLY A 292 25.92 -11.86 -8.08
CA GLY A 292 25.30 -13.01 -7.41
C GLY A 292 23.76 -13.04 -7.48
N LYS A 293 23.14 -12.12 -8.22
CA LYS A 293 21.68 -12.04 -8.43
C LYS A 293 21.29 -12.63 -9.80
N PRO A 294 20.03 -13.05 -9.99
CA PRO A 294 19.56 -13.54 -11.26
C PRO A 294 19.67 -12.47 -12.34
N TYR A 295 20.01 -12.89 -13.55
CA TYR A 295 20.07 -11.99 -14.71
C TYR A 295 18.78 -12.06 -15.51
N THR A 296 18.46 -10.98 -16.21
CA THR A 296 17.34 -10.97 -17.16
C THR A 296 17.72 -11.62 -18.49
N ASP A 297 16.76 -12.28 -19.12
CA ASP A 297 16.93 -13.00 -20.39
C ASP A 297 15.65 -12.93 -21.23
N LEU A 298 15.68 -13.53 -22.42
CA LEU A 298 14.55 -13.66 -23.33
C LEU A 298 14.15 -15.12 -23.51
N ALA A 299 12.89 -15.42 -23.19
CA ALA A 299 12.26 -16.71 -23.48
C ALA A 299 11.26 -16.60 -24.64
N ASP A 300 10.89 -17.74 -25.23
CA ASP A 300 9.78 -17.79 -26.18
C ASP A 300 8.50 -17.21 -25.57
N ASP A 301 7.69 -16.58 -26.42
CA ASP A 301 6.41 -16.03 -26.02
C ASP A 301 5.47 -17.15 -25.55
N ASN A 302 5.25 -17.21 -24.24
CA ASN A 302 4.45 -18.21 -23.54
C ASN A 302 3.77 -17.52 -22.34
N ASP A 303 2.52 -17.89 -22.08
CA ASP A 303 1.74 -17.37 -20.96
C ASP A 303 2.32 -17.76 -19.59
N GLU A 304 3.07 -18.87 -19.51
CA GLU A 304 3.83 -19.24 -18.30
C GLU A 304 4.93 -18.22 -17.95
N ASN A 305 5.36 -17.40 -18.91
CA ASN A 305 6.35 -16.34 -18.70
C ASN A 305 5.72 -15.00 -18.30
N CYS A 306 4.41 -14.96 -18.03
CA CYS A 306 3.66 -13.73 -17.73
C CYS A 306 3.48 -13.51 -16.23
N TYR A 307 4.60 -13.48 -15.52
CA TYR A 307 4.65 -13.40 -14.07
C TYR A 307 5.09 -12.03 -13.53
N TRP A 308 5.14 -10.99 -14.38
CA TRP A 308 5.48 -9.64 -13.94
C TRP A 308 4.23 -8.89 -13.49
N LYS A 309 4.17 -8.51 -12.22
CA LYS A 309 3.14 -7.61 -11.71
C LYS A 309 3.60 -6.16 -11.87
N LEU A 310 2.82 -5.36 -12.59
CA LEU A 310 2.96 -3.91 -12.60
C LEU A 310 2.19 -3.32 -11.43
N VAL A 311 2.90 -2.62 -10.55
CA VAL A 311 2.35 -1.97 -9.35
C VAL A 311 2.42 -0.45 -9.55
N PRO A 312 1.30 0.26 -9.70
CA PRO A 312 1.29 1.69 -10.05
C PRO A 312 1.58 2.60 -8.85
N HIS A 313 2.27 3.72 -9.11
CA HIS A 313 2.62 4.74 -8.11
C HIS A 313 2.29 6.17 -8.57
N GLY A 314 1.40 6.30 -9.56
CA GLY A 314 1.07 7.57 -10.21
C GLY A 314 2.13 8.05 -11.20
N ASN A 315 1.80 9.09 -11.99
CA ASN A 315 2.71 9.70 -12.97
C ASN A 315 3.42 8.72 -13.92
N HIS A 316 2.72 7.65 -14.34
CA HIS A 316 3.27 6.56 -15.17
C HIS A 316 4.44 5.80 -14.52
N LEU A 317 4.56 5.84 -13.21
CA LEU A 317 5.57 5.10 -12.44
C LEU A 317 5.04 3.78 -11.94
N TYR A 318 5.89 2.77 -12.02
CA TYR A 318 5.57 1.40 -11.66
C TYR A 318 6.74 0.73 -10.96
N SER A 319 6.44 -0.10 -9.96
CA SER A 319 7.32 -1.23 -9.63
C SER A 319 6.97 -2.39 -10.55
N ILE A 320 7.99 -3.12 -11.02
CA ILE A 320 7.82 -4.33 -11.82
C ILE A 320 8.23 -5.50 -10.94
N VAL A 321 7.27 -6.24 -10.41
CA VAL A 321 7.48 -7.23 -9.35
C VAL A 321 7.40 -8.65 -9.93
N ASN A 322 8.38 -9.49 -9.61
CA ASN A 322 8.37 -10.92 -9.93
C ASN A 322 7.33 -11.66 -9.08
N LYS A 323 6.43 -12.40 -9.74
CA LYS A 323 5.48 -13.31 -9.09
C LYS A 323 5.75 -14.79 -9.41
N LYS A 324 6.79 -15.11 -10.17
CA LYS A 324 7.20 -16.50 -10.42
C LYS A 324 7.58 -17.17 -9.10
N GLY A 325 7.02 -18.34 -8.84
CA GLY A 325 7.27 -19.12 -7.62
C GLY A 325 6.60 -18.56 -6.37
N CYS A 326 5.71 -17.57 -6.48
CA CYS A 326 4.99 -17.01 -5.33
C CYS A 326 3.76 -17.82 -4.90
N ASP A 327 3.35 -18.78 -5.72
CA ASP A 327 2.29 -19.75 -5.48
C ASP A 327 2.81 -21.10 -4.98
N GLU A 328 4.14 -21.27 -4.93
CA GLU A 328 4.81 -22.49 -4.46
C GLU A 328 4.82 -22.57 -2.92
N THR A 329 4.95 -23.79 -2.38
CA THR A 329 5.13 -24.03 -0.93
C THR A 329 6.29 -25.00 -0.71
N PRO A 330 7.45 -24.55 -0.19
CA PRO A 330 7.76 -23.17 0.22
C PRO A 330 7.81 -22.19 -0.96
N LEU A 331 7.68 -20.89 -0.68
CA LEU A 331 7.82 -19.85 -1.69
C LEU A 331 9.18 -19.95 -2.39
N GLY A 332 9.19 -19.73 -3.70
CA GLY A 332 10.41 -19.66 -4.48
C GLY A 332 11.32 -18.53 -3.97
N GLU A 333 12.63 -18.76 -4.02
CA GLU A 333 13.67 -17.88 -3.45
C GLU A 333 13.53 -16.41 -3.89
N TRP A 334 13.18 -16.19 -5.15
CA TRP A 334 13.09 -14.86 -5.75
C TRP A 334 11.66 -14.31 -5.81
N CYS A 335 10.69 -14.97 -5.18
CA CYS A 335 9.31 -14.49 -5.11
C CYS A 335 9.26 -13.07 -4.52
N GLY A 336 8.55 -12.16 -5.22
CA GLY A 336 8.37 -10.78 -4.77
C GLY A 336 9.55 -9.85 -5.03
N SER A 337 10.65 -10.34 -5.62
CA SER A 337 11.77 -9.50 -6.05
C SER A 337 11.35 -8.50 -7.11
N ILE A 338 11.99 -7.34 -7.16
CA ILE A 338 11.64 -6.25 -8.07
C ILE A 338 12.65 -6.22 -9.21
N LEU A 339 12.21 -5.96 -10.44
CA LEU A 339 13.11 -5.68 -11.57
C LEU A 339 13.99 -4.48 -11.22
N SER A 340 15.29 -4.69 -11.23
CA SER A 340 16.29 -3.70 -10.84
C SER A 340 17.48 -3.78 -11.80
N PHE A 341 18.59 -3.16 -11.42
CA PHE A 341 19.85 -3.28 -12.12
C PHE A 341 21.00 -2.94 -11.18
N ASP A 342 22.14 -3.55 -11.46
CA ASP A 342 23.44 -3.14 -10.94
C ASP A 342 24.36 -2.65 -12.05
N VAL A 343 25.41 -1.95 -11.66
CA VAL A 343 26.46 -1.50 -12.57
C VAL A 343 27.60 -2.51 -12.56
N ILE A 344 27.90 -3.06 -13.74
CA ILE A 344 29.06 -3.93 -14.00
C ILE A 344 29.84 -3.31 -15.15
N ASP A 345 31.13 -3.01 -14.95
CA ASP A 345 32.01 -2.42 -15.96
C ASP A 345 31.37 -1.20 -16.66
N ASP A 346 30.92 -0.23 -15.86
CA ASP A 346 30.23 1.00 -16.29
C ASP A 346 28.95 0.79 -17.13
N THR A 347 28.38 -0.41 -17.07
CA THR A 347 27.15 -0.77 -17.77
C THR A 347 26.08 -1.18 -16.76
N GLY A 348 24.89 -0.58 -16.86
CA GLY A 348 23.73 -1.01 -16.07
C GLY A 348 23.18 -2.33 -16.62
N ILE A 349 23.36 -3.43 -15.89
CA ILE A 349 22.85 -4.75 -16.25
C ILE A 349 21.61 -5.05 -15.41
N VAL A 350 20.51 -5.39 -16.07
CA VAL A 350 19.20 -5.53 -15.45
C VAL A 350 19.06 -6.92 -14.83
N ASP A 351 18.60 -6.93 -13.59
CA ASP A 351 18.46 -8.09 -12.72
C ASP A 351 17.10 -8.08 -12.01
N ILE A 352 16.92 -9.00 -11.06
CA ILE A 352 15.88 -8.88 -10.04
C ILE A 352 16.53 -8.82 -8.66
N GLU A 353 15.95 -8.00 -7.79
CA GLU A 353 16.51 -7.70 -6.48
C GLU A 353 15.40 -7.63 -5.41
N PRO A 354 15.53 -8.35 -4.28
CA PRO A 354 14.58 -8.30 -3.18
C PRO A 354 14.72 -7.09 -2.25
N THR A 355 15.88 -6.43 -2.23
CA THR A 355 16.21 -5.41 -1.21
C THR A 355 16.50 -4.02 -1.74
N ASP A 356 16.89 -3.81 -2.99
CA ASP A 356 17.09 -2.49 -3.62
C ASP A 356 16.34 -2.30 -4.97
N GLY A 357 15.00 -2.32 -4.90
CA GLY A 357 14.11 -2.16 -6.04
C GLY A 357 14.17 -0.79 -6.71
N VAL A 358 13.85 -0.79 -8.00
CA VAL A 358 13.86 0.40 -8.87
C VAL A 358 12.45 0.75 -9.32
N MET A 359 12.17 2.05 -9.40
CA MET A 359 10.97 2.58 -10.03
C MET A 359 11.17 2.73 -11.53
N TRP A 360 10.18 2.29 -12.29
CA TRP A 360 10.18 2.32 -13.75
C TRP A 360 9.08 3.23 -14.27
N GLU A 361 9.44 4.16 -15.16
CA GLU A 361 8.46 4.95 -15.89
C GLU A 361 8.09 4.26 -17.20
N ILE A 362 6.80 4.07 -17.44
CA ILE A 362 6.29 3.34 -18.59
C ILE A 362 5.40 4.25 -19.45
N HIS A 363 5.89 4.58 -20.65
CA HIS A 363 5.20 5.42 -21.64
C HIS A 363 4.85 4.63 -22.90
N GLY A 364 3.81 5.05 -23.63
CA GLY A 364 3.38 4.43 -24.89
C GLY A 364 2.09 3.61 -24.74
N THR A 365 1.47 3.19 -25.85
CA THR A 365 0.17 2.48 -25.82
C THR A 365 0.33 1.01 -26.19
N LYS A 366 0.64 0.74 -27.47
CA LYS A 366 0.86 -0.62 -27.98
C LYS A 366 2.29 -1.09 -27.70
N PHE A 367 3.25 -0.25 -28.07
CA PHE A 367 4.65 -0.40 -27.69
C PHE A 367 4.96 0.64 -26.61
N ASN A 368 5.84 0.25 -25.71
CA ASN A 368 6.14 0.94 -24.48
C ASN A 368 7.64 1.17 -24.38
N ARG A 369 7.98 2.33 -23.82
CA ARG A 369 9.32 2.65 -23.36
C ARG A 369 9.31 2.52 -21.85
N ILE A 370 10.27 1.76 -21.32
CA ILE A 370 10.43 1.50 -19.89
C ILE A 370 11.73 2.19 -19.45
N ARG A 371 11.64 3.26 -18.66
CA ARG A 371 12.79 4.07 -18.23
C ARG A 371 13.07 3.87 -16.75
N ASN A 372 14.34 3.67 -16.42
CA ASN A 372 14.80 3.68 -15.04
C ASN A 372 14.65 5.08 -14.42
N LYS A 373 14.19 5.15 -13.17
CA LYS A 373 14.16 6.38 -12.37
C LYS A 373 15.12 6.41 -11.18
N ARG A 374 15.91 5.36 -10.98
CA ARG A 374 17.02 5.36 -10.00
C ARG A 374 17.99 6.50 -10.32
N GLY A 375 18.36 7.25 -9.29
CA GLY A 375 19.31 8.36 -9.43
C GLY A 375 18.73 9.60 -10.12
N CYS A 376 17.42 9.65 -10.38
CA CYS A 376 16.77 10.85 -10.92
C CYS A 376 16.40 11.89 -9.85
N SER A 377 16.65 11.60 -8.56
CA SER A 377 16.47 12.55 -7.47
C SER A 377 17.73 13.40 -7.27
N GLY A 378 17.57 14.73 -7.17
CA GLY A 378 18.66 15.66 -6.83
C GLY A 378 18.97 16.68 -7.91
N SER A 379 19.87 17.62 -7.61
CA SER A 379 20.29 18.69 -8.53
C SER A 379 21.21 18.20 -9.66
N VAL A 380 21.89 17.07 -9.45
CA VAL A 380 22.73 16.40 -10.45
C VAL A 380 22.30 14.94 -10.52
N PRO A 381 21.47 14.57 -11.52
CA PRO A 381 21.05 13.20 -11.72
C PRO A 381 22.22 12.26 -12.03
N ASP A 382 22.10 10.99 -11.64
CA ASP A 382 23.01 9.93 -12.07
C ASP A 382 22.95 9.76 -13.59
N SER A 383 24.08 9.39 -14.20
CA SER A 383 24.22 8.95 -15.59
C SER A 383 23.21 7.89 -16.03
N TYR A 384 22.71 7.05 -15.11
CA TYR A 384 21.69 6.03 -15.37
C TYR A 384 20.25 6.54 -15.31
N CYS A 385 20.02 7.77 -14.83
CA CYS A 385 18.69 8.36 -14.80
C CYS A 385 18.09 8.44 -16.21
N ASN A 386 16.82 8.03 -16.36
CA ASN A 386 16.06 8.01 -17.62
C ASN A 386 16.63 7.12 -18.73
N GLN A 387 17.63 6.29 -18.44
CA GLN A 387 18.05 5.25 -19.37
C GLN A 387 16.93 4.21 -19.55
N GLU A 388 16.85 3.68 -20.75
CA GLU A 388 15.83 2.74 -21.17
C GLU A 388 16.27 1.31 -20.87
N LEU A 389 15.35 0.51 -20.35
CA LEU A 389 15.45 -0.94 -20.39
C LEU A 389 15.40 -1.39 -21.85
N ARG A 390 16.48 -2.02 -22.32
CA ARG A 390 16.58 -2.67 -23.63
C ARG A 390 17.25 -4.03 -23.46
N VAL A 391 17.20 -4.87 -24.49
CA VAL A 391 17.90 -6.16 -24.49
C VAL A 391 19.02 -6.13 -25.51
N GLU A 392 20.23 -6.41 -25.04
CA GLU A 392 21.44 -6.42 -25.86
C GLU A 392 22.30 -7.65 -25.58
N MET A 393 23.20 -7.96 -26.50
CA MET A 393 24.21 -9.00 -26.27
C MET A 393 25.13 -8.61 -25.11
N ARG A 394 25.37 -9.55 -24.20
CA ARG A 394 26.42 -9.52 -23.18
C ARG A 394 27.31 -10.72 -23.42
N ASP A 395 28.57 -10.42 -23.68
CA ASP A 395 29.62 -11.38 -23.94
C ASP A 395 30.50 -11.47 -22.67
N ILE A 396 30.70 -12.69 -22.18
CA ILE A 396 31.51 -12.96 -20.98
C ILE A 396 32.52 -14.04 -21.31
N TYR A 397 33.78 -13.79 -20.94
CA TYR A 397 34.83 -14.79 -21.02
C TYR A 397 34.80 -15.66 -19.76
N VAL A 398 34.41 -16.92 -19.92
CA VAL A 398 34.40 -17.88 -18.80
C VAL A 398 35.64 -18.78 -18.87
N PRO A 399 36.26 -19.14 -17.73
CA PRO A 399 37.39 -20.06 -17.71
C PRO A 399 37.02 -21.38 -18.39
N GLY A 400 37.92 -21.92 -19.21
CA GLY A 400 37.73 -23.26 -19.78
C GLY A 400 37.79 -24.31 -18.68
N GLY A 401 36.96 -25.36 -18.77
CA GLY A 401 36.97 -26.44 -17.78
C GLY A 401 38.31 -27.20 -17.78
N GLY A 402 38.94 -27.32 -16.60
CA GLY A 402 40.18 -28.09 -16.39
C GLY A 402 41.48 -27.28 -16.47
N PHE A 403 42.61 -27.92 -16.15
CA PHE A 403 43.94 -27.29 -15.98
C PHE A 403 44.54 -26.66 -17.27
N LEU A 404 43.92 -26.91 -18.44
CA LEU A 404 44.37 -26.47 -19.77
C LEU A 404 43.24 -25.91 -20.65
N GLY A 405 42.06 -25.64 -20.09
CA GLY A 405 40.93 -25.14 -20.86
C GLY A 405 41.12 -23.68 -21.26
N ALA A 406 41.20 -23.39 -22.57
CA ALA A 406 41.17 -22.02 -23.06
C ALA A 406 39.85 -21.33 -22.61
N PRO A 407 39.89 -20.03 -22.23
CA PRO A 407 38.67 -19.28 -21.96
C PRO A 407 37.72 -19.38 -23.15
N ARG A 408 36.43 -19.60 -22.88
CA ARG A 408 35.39 -19.58 -23.91
C ARG A 408 34.52 -18.35 -23.72
N GLU A 409 34.09 -17.76 -24.84
CA GLU A 409 33.13 -16.67 -24.83
C GLU A 409 31.72 -17.24 -24.71
N VAL A 410 30.93 -16.68 -23.80
CA VAL A 410 29.51 -16.97 -23.63
C VAL A 410 28.74 -15.69 -23.93
N SER A 411 27.91 -15.76 -24.98
CA SER A 411 27.14 -14.63 -25.47
C SER A 411 25.65 -14.85 -25.18
N ARG A 412 25.02 -13.92 -24.44
CA ARG A 412 23.58 -13.99 -24.12
C ARG A 412 22.91 -12.63 -24.29
N ARG A 413 21.65 -12.63 -24.72
CA ARG A 413 20.82 -11.42 -24.74
C ARG A 413 20.27 -11.16 -23.34
N VAL A 414 20.70 -10.09 -22.72
CA VAL A 414 20.28 -9.72 -21.36
C VAL A 414 19.72 -8.30 -21.33
N GLY A 415 18.92 -7.99 -20.33
CA GLY A 415 18.48 -6.62 -20.10
C GLY A 415 19.65 -5.70 -19.74
N LYS A 416 19.71 -4.54 -20.38
CA LYS A 416 20.65 -3.46 -20.11
C LYS A 416 19.93 -2.13 -20.01
N LEU A 417 20.49 -1.22 -19.23
CA LEU A 417 20.15 0.20 -19.28
C LEU A 417 21.00 0.89 -20.33
N LEU A 418 20.34 1.59 -21.23
CA LEU A 418 21.01 2.32 -22.29
C LEU A 418 20.37 3.69 -22.52
N PRO A 419 21.11 4.66 -23.09
CA PRO A 419 20.51 5.93 -23.53
C PRO A 419 19.34 5.71 -24.49
N SER A 420 18.44 6.69 -24.51
CA SER A 420 17.29 6.71 -25.40
C SER A 420 17.69 6.61 -26.87
N ASP A 421 17.11 5.67 -27.60
CA ASP A 421 17.19 5.64 -29.07
C ASP A 421 15.93 6.21 -29.75
N GLY A 422 14.90 6.54 -28.96
CA GLY A 422 13.64 7.12 -29.45
C GLY A 422 12.59 6.08 -29.85
N PHE A 423 12.91 4.80 -29.76
CA PHE A 423 11.99 3.71 -30.07
C PHE A 423 11.29 3.16 -28.82
N TYR A 424 10.21 2.42 -29.05
CA TYR A 424 9.42 1.77 -28.01
C TYR A 424 9.59 0.26 -28.16
N HIS A 425 10.33 -0.34 -27.23
CA HIS A 425 10.84 -1.71 -27.36
C HIS A 425 9.93 -2.80 -26.78
N TRP A 426 8.93 -2.42 -25.99
CA TRP A 426 8.18 -3.35 -25.13
C TRP A 426 6.68 -3.34 -25.37
N MET A 427 6.05 -4.48 -25.63
CA MET A 427 4.60 -4.63 -25.51
C MET A 427 4.27 -5.18 -24.12
N LEU A 428 3.27 -4.60 -23.47
CA LEU A 428 2.73 -5.11 -22.21
C LEU A 428 1.46 -5.89 -22.53
N ARG A 429 1.52 -7.23 -22.41
CA ARG A 429 0.34 -8.09 -22.59
C ARG A 429 -0.22 -8.43 -21.22
N ARG A 430 -1.41 -7.95 -20.90
CA ARG A 430 -2.12 -8.27 -19.65
C ARG A 430 -2.56 -9.74 -19.65
N VAL A 431 -2.48 -10.38 -18.48
CA VAL A 431 -2.98 -11.75 -18.22
C VAL A 431 -4.42 -11.72 -17.76
#